data_AF-A0A6I5P986-F1
#
_entry.id   AF-A0A6I5P986-F1
#
_cell.length_a   1.000
_cell.length_b   1.000
_cell.length_c   1.000
_cell.angle_alpha   90.00
_cell.angle_beta   90.00
_cell.angle_gamma   90.00
#
_symmetry.space_group_name_H-M   'P 1'
#
loop_
_entity.id
_entity.type
_entity.pdbx_description
1 polymer ?
#
loop_
_entity_poly.entity_id
_entity_poly.type
_entity_poly.pdbx_seq_one_letter_code
_entity_poly.pdbx_strand_id
1 'polypeptide(L)'
;MNLIEALQTVPDYRHARGKRHPLWIILVFIVMGNLAGYRGNRPLEEFAQRYGSEVADLLQIDLDAVPSFSTFRRAHIGLDFAALSDAFVQWMRQYLTVDEDVYAIDGKRIRQPITDDDGKTRFVGLVSVFAQAQGITVDLAALTPHRQ
;
A
#
# COMPACT_ATOMS: atom_id res chain seq x y z
N MET A 1 12.79 6.19 -11.05
CA MET A 1 11.33 6.08 -10.84
C MET A 1 11.03 6.62 -9.45
N ASN A 2 10.14 7.60 -9.26
CA ASN A 2 9.75 8.04 -7.93
C ASN A 2 8.60 7.16 -7.36
N LEU A 3 8.22 7.38 -6.10
CA LEU A 3 7.16 6.61 -5.46
C LEU A 3 5.80 6.79 -6.17
N ILE A 4 5.48 8.00 -6.65
CA ILE A 4 4.22 8.27 -7.34
C ILE A 4 4.15 7.49 -8.65
N GLU A 5 5.22 7.52 -9.44
CA GLU A 5 5.34 6.73 -10.67
C GLU A 5 5.16 5.24 -10.41
N ALA A 6 5.72 4.72 -9.31
CA ALA A 6 5.50 3.34 -8.89
C ALA A 6 4.03 3.08 -8.52
N LEU A 7 3.40 3.94 -7.72
CA LEU A 7 1.99 3.80 -7.34
C LEU A 7 1.04 3.92 -8.54
N GLN A 8 1.43 4.60 -9.61
CA GLN A 8 0.67 4.70 -10.85
C GLN A 8 0.65 3.39 -11.66
N THR A 9 1.59 2.46 -11.45
CA THR A 9 1.58 1.15 -12.11
C THR A 9 0.59 0.17 -11.49
N VAL A 10 0.10 0.46 -10.28
CA VAL A 10 -0.86 -0.39 -9.57
C VAL A 10 -2.21 -0.41 -10.29
N PRO A 11 -2.71 -1.59 -10.72
CA PRO A 11 -3.94 -1.68 -11.50
C PRO A 11 -5.17 -1.16 -10.73
N ASP A 12 -5.92 -0.26 -11.37
CA ASP A 12 -7.17 0.25 -10.82
C ASP A 12 -8.35 -0.66 -11.17
N TYR A 13 -8.62 -1.61 -10.28
CA TYR A 13 -9.71 -2.60 -10.36
C TYR A 13 -11.13 -1.99 -10.32
N ARG A 14 -11.28 -0.70 -10.00
CA ARG A 14 -12.60 -0.07 -9.83
C ARG A 14 -13.23 0.20 -11.20
N HIS A 15 -14.55 0.11 -11.30
CA HIS A 15 -15.29 0.48 -12.52
C HIS A 15 -15.21 1.99 -12.81
N ALA A 16 -15.15 2.35 -14.09
CA ALA A 16 -15.00 3.75 -14.56
C ALA A 16 -16.03 4.72 -13.97
N ARG A 17 -17.30 4.29 -13.86
CA ARG A 17 -18.41 5.12 -13.36
C ARG A 17 -18.30 5.51 -11.88
N GLY A 18 -17.35 4.94 -11.13
CA GLY A 18 -17.10 5.22 -9.72
C GLY A 18 -15.75 5.88 -9.42
N LYS A 19 -14.98 6.28 -10.44
CA LYS A 19 -13.65 6.87 -10.29
C LYS A 19 -13.74 8.39 -10.13
N ARG A 20 -13.85 8.85 -8.89
CA ARG A 20 -13.67 10.28 -8.55
C ARG A 20 -12.20 10.67 -8.38
N HIS A 21 -11.37 9.73 -7.92
CA HIS A 21 -9.93 9.89 -7.78
C HIS A 21 -9.23 8.70 -8.43
N PRO A 22 -8.17 8.92 -9.24
CA PRO A 22 -7.22 7.88 -9.60
C PRO A 22 -6.75 7.07 -8.39
N LEU A 23 -6.49 5.77 -8.57
CA LEU A 23 -6.13 4.90 -7.45
C LEU A 23 -4.84 5.36 -6.78
N TRP A 24 -3.84 5.77 -7.57
CA TRP A 24 -2.55 6.24 -7.05
C TRP A 24 -2.67 7.42 -6.09
N ILE A 25 -3.62 8.35 -6.30
CA ILE A 25 -3.88 9.47 -5.38
C ILE A 25 -4.32 8.93 -4.03
N ILE A 26 -5.26 7.97 -4.03
CA ILE A 26 -5.76 7.36 -2.79
C ILE A 26 -4.62 6.63 -2.08
N LEU A 27 -3.74 5.95 -2.82
CA LEU A 27 -2.56 5.29 -2.26
C LEU A 27 -1.57 6.28 -1.66
N VAL A 28 -1.35 7.44 -2.28
CA VAL A 28 -0.51 8.51 -1.70
C VAL A 28 -1.10 9.01 -0.38
N PHE A 29 -2.41 9.27 -0.32
CA PHE A 29 -3.07 9.63 0.94
C PHE A 29 -2.93 8.54 2.02
N ILE A 30 -3.04 7.26 1.63
CA ILE A 30 -2.80 6.13 2.54
C ILE A 30 -1.37 6.17 3.08
N VAL A 31 -0.36 6.32 2.21
CA VAL A 31 1.05 6.34 2.61
C VAL A 31 1.33 7.52 3.53
N MET A 32 1.00 8.74 3.11
CA MET A 32 1.26 9.96 3.88
C MET A 32 0.51 9.95 5.22
N GLY A 33 -0.76 9.55 5.22
CA GLY A 33 -1.56 9.44 6.43
C GLY A 33 -0.98 8.41 7.42
N ASN A 34 -0.54 7.25 6.94
CA ASN A 34 0.11 6.26 7.81
C ASN A 34 1.43 6.76 8.40
N LEU A 35 2.26 7.46 7.59
CA LEU A 35 3.50 8.08 8.08
C LEU A 35 3.24 9.18 9.11
N ALA A 36 2.14 9.92 8.96
CA ALA A 36 1.67 10.92 9.92
C ALA A 36 0.93 10.31 11.14
N GLY A 37 0.81 8.99 11.24
CA GLY A 37 0.18 8.30 12.37
C GLY A 37 -1.34 8.08 12.27
N TYR A 38 -1.97 8.46 11.16
CA TYR A 38 -3.39 8.27 10.90
C TYR A 38 -3.68 6.85 10.38
N ARG A 39 -3.62 5.88 11.29
CA ARG A 39 -3.76 4.45 10.96
C ARG A 39 -5.23 4.02 10.92
N GLY A 40 -5.70 3.62 9.74
CA GLY A 40 -7.05 3.10 9.51
C GLY A 40 -7.95 4.07 8.75
N ASN A 41 -9.10 3.59 8.27
CA ASN A 41 -9.92 4.34 7.31
C ASN A 41 -10.52 5.65 7.85
N ARG A 42 -10.91 5.72 9.12
CA ARG A 42 -11.45 6.96 9.72
C ARG A 42 -10.35 7.99 9.97
N PRO A 43 -9.21 7.63 10.61
CA PRO A 43 -8.07 8.54 10.68
C PRO A 43 -7.59 9.02 9.30
N LEU A 44 -7.58 8.16 8.27
CA LEU A 44 -7.21 8.59 6.92
C LEU A 44 -8.16 9.63 6.32
N GLU A 45 -9.47 9.53 6.60
CA GLU A 45 -10.43 10.57 6.22
C GLU A 45 -10.17 11.88 6.97
N GLU A 46 -9.88 11.82 8.27
CA GLU A 46 -9.50 13.01 9.05
C GLU A 46 -8.21 13.65 8.50
N PHE A 47 -7.20 12.85 8.15
CA PHE A 47 -5.98 13.32 7.50
C PHE A 47 -6.28 14.01 6.17
N ALA A 48 -7.10 13.39 5.33
CA ALA A 48 -7.44 13.91 4.01
C ALA A 48 -8.26 15.22 4.11
N GLN A 49 -9.19 15.31 5.06
CA GLN A 49 -9.94 16.54 5.33
C GLN A 49 -9.05 17.67 5.86
N ARG A 50 -8.07 17.32 6.70
CA ARG A 50 -7.21 18.30 7.37
C ARG A 50 -6.08 18.83 6.50
N TYR A 51 -5.46 17.97 5.69
CA TYR A 51 -4.25 18.28 4.93
C TYR A 51 -4.42 18.10 3.42
N GLY A 52 -5.65 17.92 2.95
CA GLY A 52 -5.93 17.61 1.54
C GLY A 52 -5.50 18.70 0.58
N SER A 53 -5.68 19.98 0.96
CA SER A 53 -5.19 21.14 0.20
C SER A 53 -3.67 21.12 0.07
N GLU A 54 -2.97 20.90 1.18
CA GLU A 54 -1.51 20.91 1.24
C GLU A 54 -0.93 19.74 0.46
N VAL A 55 -1.58 18.57 0.49
CA VAL A 55 -1.22 17.43 -0.35
C VAL A 55 -1.47 17.73 -1.83
N ALA A 56 -2.59 18.38 -2.18
CA ALA A 56 -2.87 18.78 -3.57
C ALA A 56 -1.81 19.73 -4.11
N ASP A 57 -1.49 20.76 -3.31
CA ASP A 57 -0.47 21.76 -3.64
C ASP A 57 0.92 21.12 -3.75
N LEU A 58 1.30 20.24 -2.82
CA LEU A 58 2.58 19.54 -2.85
C LEU A 58 2.75 18.70 -4.12
N LEU A 59 1.66 18.04 -4.55
CA LEU A 59 1.66 17.15 -5.70
C LEU A 59 1.34 17.86 -7.02
N GLN A 60 0.99 19.15 -6.97
CA GLN A 60 0.55 19.96 -8.13
C GLN A 60 -0.61 19.29 -8.87
N ILE A 61 -1.65 18.87 -8.11
CA ILE A 61 -2.84 18.21 -8.64
C ILE A 61 -4.12 18.97 -8.26
N ASP A 62 -5.11 18.87 -9.12
CA ASP A 62 -6.46 19.32 -8.81
C ASP A 62 -7.25 18.22 -8.08
N LEU A 63 -7.79 18.55 -6.90
CA LEU A 63 -8.66 17.67 -6.13
C LEU A 63 -10.06 18.29 -5.99
N ASP A 64 -11.02 17.80 -6.77
CA ASP A 64 -12.45 18.19 -6.64
C ASP A 64 -13.04 17.83 -5.26
N ALA A 65 -12.47 16.82 -4.60
CA ALA A 65 -12.75 16.43 -3.24
C ALA A 65 -11.60 15.59 -2.69
N VAL A 66 -11.57 15.43 -1.38
CA VAL A 66 -10.65 14.52 -0.72
C VAL A 66 -11.27 13.12 -0.60
N PRO A 67 -10.47 12.04 -0.55
CA PRO A 67 -10.99 10.70 -0.35
C PRO A 67 -11.69 10.56 1.02
N SER A 68 -12.93 10.05 1.01
CA SER A 68 -13.69 9.76 2.22
C SER A 68 -13.35 8.39 2.82
N PHE A 69 -13.88 8.11 4.02
CA PHE A 69 -13.80 6.81 4.68
C PHE A 69 -14.21 5.67 3.73
N SER A 70 -15.33 5.83 3.02
CA SER A 70 -15.85 4.83 2.08
C SER A 70 -14.94 4.65 0.86
N THR A 71 -14.19 5.67 0.48
CA THR A 71 -13.19 5.58 -0.59
C THR A 71 -11.96 4.80 -0.13
N PHE A 72 -11.40 5.11 1.05
CA PHE A 72 -10.30 4.35 1.64
C PHE A 72 -10.67 2.89 1.91
N ARG A 73 -11.86 2.64 2.46
CA ARG A 73 -12.33 1.28 2.72
C ARG A 73 -12.45 0.47 1.44
N ARG A 74 -13.03 1.05 0.37
CA ARG A 74 -13.14 0.37 -0.92
C ARG A 74 -11.76 0.09 -1.51
N ALA A 75 -10.84 1.06 -1.44
CA ALA A 75 -9.45 0.92 -1.86
C ALA A 75 -8.80 -0.28 -1.16
N HIS A 76 -8.78 -0.32 0.17
CA HIS A 76 -8.18 -1.42 0.93
C HIS A 76 -8.78 -2.80 0.61
N ILE A 77 -10.09 -2.90 0.35
CA ILE A 77 -10.75 -4.19 0.09
C ILE A 77 -10.37 -4.78 -1.27
N GLY A 78 -10.29 -3.95 -2.31
CA GLY A 78 -10.08 -4.45 -3.67
C GLY A 78 -8.65 -4.30 -4.19
N LEU A 79 -7.76 -3.72 -3.40
CA LEU A 79 -6.36 -3.53 -3.77
C LEU A 79 -5.69 -4.88 -4.02
N ASP A 80 -5.04 -4.99 -5.18
CA ASP A 80 -4.15 -6.11 -5.45
C ASP A 80 -2.86 -5.92 -4.66
N PHE A 81 -2.70 -6.72 -3.61
CA PHE A 81 -1.55 -6.66 -2.73
C PHE A 81 -0.25 -7.05 -3.46
N ALA A 82 -0.31 -8.01 -4.38
CA ALA A 82 0.87 -8.43 -5.14
C ALA A 82 1.34 -7.29 -6.04
N ALA A 83 0.42 -6.70 -6.81
CA ALA A 83 0.76 -5.57 -7.68
C ALA A 83 1.31 -4.35 -6.91
N LEU A 84 0.74 -4.04 -5.74
CA LEU A 84 1.29 -2.97 -4.88
C LEU A 84 2.69 -3.32 -4.36
N SER A 85 2.90 -4.57 -3.93
CA SER A 85 4.20 -5.03 -3.42
C SER A 85 5.27 -4.98 -4.49
N ASP A 86 4.95 -5.42 -5.71
CA ASP A 86 5.84 -5.37 -6.86
C ASP A 86 6.23 -3.93 -7.21
N ALA A 87 5.24 -3.02 -7.27
CA ALA A 87 5.49 -1.60 -7.50
C ALA A 87 6.40 -0.99 -6.44
N PHE A 88 6.15 -1.30 -5.16
CA PHE A 88 6.98 -0.85 -4.05
C PHE A 88 8.41 -1.40 -4.12
N VAL A 89 8.57 -2.70 -4.36
CA VAL A 89 9.88 -3.37 -4.49
C VAL A 89 10.66 -2.80 -5.66
N GLN A 90 10.02 -2.57 -6.81
CA GLN A 90 10.66 -1.95 -7.97
C GLN A 90 11.15 -0.53 -7.65
N TRP A 91 10.37 0.23 -6.88
CA TRP A 91 10.79 1.55 -6.40
C TRP A 91 11.97 1.44 -5.42
N MET A 92 11.95 0.53 -4.46
CA MET A 92 13.02 0.41 -3.47
C MET A 92 14.34 -0.09 -4.06
N ARG A 93 14.30 -1.05 -4.99
CA ARG A 93 15.49 -1.68 -5.58
C ARG A 93 16.40 -0.70 -6.31
N GLN A 94 15.89 0.43 -6.80
CA GLN A 94 16.72 1.43 -7.47
C GLN A 94 17.69 2.15 -6.52
N TYR A 95 17.45 2.06 -5.21
CA TYR A 95 18.32 2.64 -4.18
C TYR A 95 19.34 1.62 -3.64
N LEU A 96 19.33 0.37 -4.13
CA LEU A 96 20.36 -0.59 -3.79
C LEU A 96 21.66 -0.22 -4.49
N THR A 97 22.71 -0.06 -3.69
CA THR A 97 24.05 0.41 -4.12
C THR A 97 25.17 -0.52 -3.67
N VAL A 98 24.90 -1.40 -2.71
CA VAL A 98 25.87 -2.37 -2.19
C VAL A 98 25.55 -3.76 -2.72
N ASP A 99 26.50 -4.34 -3.45
CA ASP A 99 26.37 -5.68 -4.03
C ASP A 99 26.49 -6.79 -2.96
N GLU A 100 27.35 -6.59 -1.95
CA GLU A 100 27.56 -7.50 -0.82
C GLU A 100 26.92 -6.94 0.45
N ASP A 101 25.60 -7.12 0.60
CA ASP A 101 24.86 -6.77 1.82
C ASP A 101 24.43 -8.04 2.58
N VAL A 102 24.19 -7.90 3.89
CA VAL A 102 23.56 -8.93 4.71
C VAL A 102 22.05 -8.77 4.61
N TYR A 103 21.38 -9.80 4.10
CA TYR A 103 19.93 -9.80 3.96
C TYR A 103 19.26 -10.50 5.14
N ALA A 104 18.46 -9.75 5.91
CA ALA A 104 17.60 -10.28 6.95
C ALA A 104 16.23 -10.63 6.38
N ILE A 105 15.65 -11.74 6.83
CA ILE A 105 14.31 -12.18 6.44
C ILE A 105 13.44 -12.22 7.69
N ASP A 106 12.37 -11.43 7.72
CA ASP A 106 11.39 -11.41 8.81
C ASP A 106 9.98 -11.67 8.28
N GLY A 107 9.20 -12.41 9.06
CA GLY A 107 7.83 -12.79 8.73
C GLY A 107 6.84 -12.37 9.81
N LYS A 108 5.84 -11.56 9.45
CA LYS A 108 4.73 -11.20 10.34
C LYS A 108 3.44 -11.87 9.90
N ARG A 109 2.67 -12.37 10.86
CA ARG A 109 1.36 -12.99 10.62
C ARG A 109 0.28 -12.35 11.47
N ILE A 110 -0.92 -12.26 10.92
CA ILE A 110 -2.11 -11.98 11.72
C ILE A 110 -2.32 -13.18 12.66
N ARG A 111 -2.49 -12.91 13.96
CA ARG A 111 -2.65 -13.96 14.98
C ARG A 111 -3.93 -14.75 14.76
N GLN A 112 -5.02 -14.04 14.45
CA GLN A 112 -6.32 -14.63 14.26
C GLN A 112 -6.46 -15.13 12.81
N PRO A 113 -6.78 -16.43 12.61
CA PRO A 113 -7.13 -16.94 11.31
C PRO A 113 -8.40 -16.25 10.77
N ILE A 114 -8.48 -16.08 9.46
CA ILE A 114 -9.67 -15.60 8.77
C ILE A 114 -10.41 -16.81 8.22
N THR A 115 -11.64 -17.02 8.65
CA THR A 115 -12.51 -18.04 8.09
C THR A 115 -13.32 -17.42 6.96
N ASP A 116 -13.27 -18.01 5.76
CA ASP A 116 -14.13 -17.60 4.65
C ASP A 116 -15.56 -18.13 4.81
N ASP A 117 -16.46 -17.71 3.92
CA ASP A 117 -17.88 -18.10 3.94
C ASP A 117 -18.07 -19.62 3.75
N ASP A 118 -17.07 -20.31 3.19
CA ASP A 118 -17.03 -21.78 3.01
C ASP A 118 -16.48 -22.52 4.24
N GLY A 119 -16.18 -21.81 5.34
CA GLY A 119 -15.63 -22.38 6.56
C GLY A 119 -14.13 -22.69 6.50
N LYS A 120 -13.43 -22.32 5.41
CA LYS A 120 -11.99 -22.57 5.29
C LYS A 120 -11.22 -21.51 6.04
N THR A 121 -10.38 -21.99 6.95
CA THR A 121 -9.49 -21.15 7.73
C THR A 121 -8.25 -20.80 6.92
N ARG A 122 -7.97 -19.50 6.79
CA ARG A 122 -6.79 -18.97 6.10
C ARG A 122 -5.97 -18.12 7.05
N PHE A 123 -4.66 -18.18 6.90
CA PHE A 123 -3.75 -17.25 7.53
C PHE A 123 -3.25 -16.26 6.49
N VAL A 124 -3.01 -15.03 6.94
CA VAL A 124 -2.37 -13.99 6.14
C VAL A 124 -1.09 -13.61 6.86
N GLY A 125 0.02 -13.78 6.16
CA GLY A 125 1.33 -13.33 6.59
C GLY A 125 2.00 -12.47 5.53
N LEU A 126 3.08 -11.84 5.95
CA LEU A 126 3.94 -10.99 5.15
C LEU A 126 5.38 -11.36 5.46
N VAL A 127 6.18 -11.64 4.44
CA VAL A 127 7.62 -11.84 4.56
C VAL A 127 8.33 -10.70 3.84
N SER A 128 9.29 -10.08 4.51
CA SER A 128 10.14 -9.05 3.94
C SER A 128 11.59 -9.48 3.95
N VAL A 129 12.32 -9.15 2.88
CA VAL A 129 13.77 -9.24 2.82
C VAL A 129 14.34 -7.82 2.99
N PHE A 130 15.26 -7.66 3.92
CA PHE A 130 15.79 -6.37 4.33
C PHE A 130 17.32 -6.35 4.23
N ALA A 131 17.85 -5.42 3.43
CA ALA A 131 19.28 -5.16 3.30
C ALA A 131 19.76 -4.35 4.52
N GLN A 132 20.55 -4.98 5.38
CA GLN A 132 20.87 -4.43 6.70
C GLN A 132 21.77 -3.20 6.64
N ALA A 133 22.80 -3.21 5.81
CA ALA A 133 23.73 -2.08 5.74
C ALA A 133 23.05 -0.84 5.16
N GLN A 134 22.10 -1.03 4.23
CA GLN A 134 21.42 0.06 3.52
C GLN A 134 20.11 0.51 4.19
N GLY A 135 19.51 -0.32 5.04
CA GLY A 135 18.26 0.00 5.69
C GLY A 135 17.03 -0.07 4.76
N ILE A 136 17.10 -0.92 3.72
CA ILE A 136 16.14 -0.95 2.61
C ILE A 136 15.43 -2.31 2.55
N THR A 137 14.12 -2.32 2.36
CA THR A 137 13.38 -3.53 2.00
C THR A 137 13.55 -3.84 0.52
N VAL A 138 14.11 -5.01 0.20
CA VAL A 138 14.48 -5.42 -1.18
C VAL A 138 13.50 -6.37 -1.83
N ASP A 139 12.70 -7.04 -1.00
CA ASP A 139 11.62 -7.91 -1.46
C ASP A 139 10.52 -8.02 -0.41
N LEU A 140 9.30 -8.29 -0.87
CA LEU A 140 8.11 -8.40 -0.04
C LEU A 140 7.13 -9.40 -0.65
N ALA A 141 6.73 -10.40 0.13
CA ALA A 141 5.81 -11.44 -0.34
C ALA A 141 4.67 -11.69 0.67
N ALA A 142 3.46 -11.85 0.15
CA ALA A 142 2.32 -12.30 0.95
C ALA A 142 2.41 -13.82 1.16
N LEU A 143 2.26 -14.25 2.41
CA LEU A 143 2.05 -15.65 2.77
C LEU A 143 0.55 -15.90 2.90
N THR A 144 -0.04 -16.49 1.88
CA THR A 144 -1.39 -17.03 1.92
C THR A 144 -1.35 -18.53 1.63
N PRO A 145 -2.11 -19.38 2.33
CA PRO A 145 -2.15 -20.80 2.02
C PRO A 145 -2.61 -21.01 0.56
N HIS A 146 -1.91 -21.88 -0.16
CA HIS A 146 -2.26 -22.23 -1.54
C HIS A 146 -3.71 -22.72 -1.63
N ARG A 147 -4.43 -22.26 -2.67
CA ARG A 147 -5.62 -22.95 -3.17
C ARG A 147 -5.18 -24.34 -3.63
N GLN A 148 -5.42 -25.36 -2.82
CA GLN A 148 -5.60 -26.73 -3.33
C GLN A 148 -7.01 -26.84 -3.89
#